data_AF-A0A973D9V9-F1
#
_entry.id   AF-A0A973D9V9-F1
#
_cell.length_a   1.000
_cell.length_b   1.000
_cell.length_c   1.000
_cell.angle_alpha   90.00
_cell.angle_beta   90.00
_cell.angle_gamma   90.00
#
_symmetry.space_group_name_H-M   'P 1'
#
loop_
_entity.id
_entity.type
_entity.pdbx_description
1 polymer ?
#
loop_
_entity_poly.entity_id
_entity_poly.type
_entity_poly.pdbx_seq_one_letter_code
_entity_poly.pdbx_strand_id
1 'polypeptide(L)'
;MPTLSDSVLDGGLDYLVAETTTLHICNTEPTTFSQATGSASLGNGSCTVTGPANGSPDGRQAAVGAVTGGSVTATGTATHYALVSGSELLATGDIS
;
A
#
# COMPACT_ATOMS: atom_id res chain seq x y z
N MET A 1 -2.68 -26.35 -10.14
CA MET A 1 -2.18 -25.29 -9.23
C MET A 1 -3.00 -25.38 -7.95
N PRO A 2 -2.40 -25.37 -6.76
CA PRO A 2 -3.17 -25.29 -5.52
C PRO A 2 -3.95 -23.97 -5.47
N THR A 3 -5.19 -24.02 -5.00
CA THR A 3 -6.06 -22.84 -4.80
C THR A 3 -6.23 -22.57 -3.31
N LEU A 4 -6.19 -21.31 -2.91
CA LEU A 4 -6.53 -20.88 -1.56
C LEU A 4 -8.00 -20.50 -1.48
N SER A 5 -8.62 -20.69 -0.31
CA SER A 5 -9.96 -20.17 -0.07
C SER A 5 -9.93 -18.67 0.16
N ASP A 6 -11.04 -18.00 -0.13
CA ASP A 6 -11.22 -16.56 0.10
C ASP A 6 -10.88 -16.17 1.54
N SER A 7 -11.25 -16.98 2.54
CA SER A 7 -10.93 -16.70 3.94
C SER A 7 -9.43 -16.65 4.25
N VAL A 8 -8.62 -17.41 3.52
CA VAL A 8 -7.15 -17.38 3.69
C VAL A 8 -6.58 -16.10 3.09
N LEU A 9 -7.09 -15.70 1.93
CA LEU A 9 -6.70 -14.45 1.27
C LEU A 9 -7.17 -13.22 2.06
N ASP A 10 -8.39 -13.28 2.60
CA ASP A 10 -9.00 -12.25 3.44
C ASP A 10 -8.19 -12.00 4.71
N GLY A 11 -7.63 -13.04 5.34
CA GLY A 11 -6.79 -12.86 6.53
C GLY A 11 -5.56 -11.98 6.29
N GLY A 12 -4.97 -12.02 5.08
CA GLY A 12 -3.89 -11.11 4.71
C GLY A 12 -4.37 -9.68 4.45
N LEU A 13 -5.55 -9.53 3.85
CA LEU A 13 -6.15 -8.21 3.61
C LEU A 13 -6.66 -7.56 4.91
N ASP A 14 -7.15 -8.33 5.87
CA ASP A 14 -7.54 -7.85 7.19
C ASP A 14 -6.34 -7.23 7.92
N TYR A 15 -5.17 -7.86 7.84
CA TYR A 15 -3.93 -7.29 8.37
C TYR A 15 -3.56 -5.97 7.67
N LEU A 16 -3.65 -5.94 6.33
CA LEU A 16 -3.41 -4.72 5.56
C LEU A 16 -4.38 -3.59 5.95
N VAL A 17 -5.66 -3.91 6.16
CA VAL A 17 -6.70 -2.97 6.60
C VAL A 17 -6.41 -2.41 7.99
N ALA A 18 -6.00 -3.27 8.92
CA ALA A 18 -5.77 -2.90 10.31
C ALA A 18 -4.48 -2.08 10.51
N GLU A 19 -3.40 -2.42 9.81
CA GLU A 19 -2.06 -1.91 10.12
C GLU A 19 -1.61 -0.75 9.21
N THR A 20 -2.27 -0.52 8.07
CA THR A 20 -1.89 0.57 7.17
C THR A 20 -2.20 1.92 7.81
N THR A 21 -1.19 2.77 7.92
CA THR A 21 -1.33 4.13 8.48
C THR A 21 -1.00 5.22 7.47
N THR A 22 -0.03 4.95 6.58
CA THR A 22 0.52 5.95 5.67
C THR A 22 0.72 5.36 4.28
N LEU A 23 0.36 6.14 3.27
CA LEU A 23 0.70 5.89 1.88
C LEU A 23 1.86 6.79 1.47
N HIS A 24 2.87 6.19 0.85
CA HIS A 24 3.99 6.87 0.22
C HIS A 24 3.91 6.74 -1.29
N ILE A 25 4.28 7.80 -1.97
CA ILE A 25 4.48 7.82 -3.42
C ILE A 25 5.99 7.81 -3.67
N CYS A 26 6.45 6.86 -4.47
CA CYS A 26 7.87 6.53 -4.60
C CYS A 26 8.35 6.61 -6.05
N ASN A 27 9.66 6.85 -6.23
CA ASN A 27 10.32 6.89 -7.54
C ASN A 27 10.89 5.52 -8.02
N THR A 28 10.88 4.53 -7.13
CA THR A 28 11.28 3.14 -7.38
C THR A 28 10.51 2.24 -6.43
N GLU A 29 10.33 0.96 -6.78
CA GLU A 29 9.72 -0.03 -5.89
C GLU A 29 10.53 -0.17 -4.59
N PRO A 30 9.95 0.18 -3.43
CA PRO A 30 10.61 -0.04 -2.15
C PRO A 30 10.55 -1.52 -1.78
N THR A 31 11.67 -2.06 -1.31
CA THR A 31 11.76 -3.45 -0.81
C THR A 31 11.81 -3.51 0.71
N THR A 32 11.91 -2.36 1.38
CA THR A 32 11.98 -2.24 2.84
C THR A 32 11.23 -1.01 3.34
N PHE A 33 10.81 -1.02 4.61
CA PHE A 33 10.19 0.13 5.28
C PHE A 33 11.09 1.38 5.27
N SER A 34 12.39 1.19 5.54
CA SER A 34 13.38 2.29 5.55
C SER A 34 13.52 2.95 4.17
N GLN A 35 13.48 2.15 3.10
CA GLN A 35 13.50 2.69 1.74
C GLN A 35 12.20 3.43 1.41
N ALA A 36 11.05 2.86 1.77
CA ALA A 36 9.72 3.42 1.50
C ALA A 36 9.48 4.78 2.18
N THR A 37 10.01 4.95 3.40
CA THR A 37 9.88 6.18 4.20
C THR A 37 11.06 7.14 4.05
N GLY A 38 12.11 6.72 3.32
CA GLY A 38 13.35 7.45 3.15
C GLY A 38 13.66 7.70 1.67
N SER A 39 14.68 7.01 1.16
CA SER A 39 15.31 7.34 -0.13
C SER A 39 14.39 7.20 -1.36
N ALA A 40 13.35 6.37 -1.30
CA ALA A 40 12.42 6.22 -2.41
C ALA A 40 11.21 7.18 -2.31
N SER A 41 10.93 7.78 -1.15
CA SER A 41 9.74 8.60 -0.91
C SER A 41 9.83 9.96 -1.59
N LEU A 42 8.84 10.29 -2.42
CA LEU A 42 8.63 11.62 -3.00
C LEU A 42 7.58 12.43 -2.25
N GLY A 43 6.66 11.75 -1.59
CA GLY A 43 5.63 12.36 -0.75
C GLY A 43 4.83 11.29 -0.04
N ASN A 44 4.10 11.71 0.99
CA ASN A 44 3.35 10.82 1.85
C ASN A 44 2.10 11.48 2.42
N GLY A 45 1.13 10.66 2.80
CA GLY A 45 -0.08 11.12 3.48
C GLY A 45 -0.71 9.99 4.29
N SER A 46 -1.43 10.38 5.34
CA SER A 46 -2.25 9.42 6.09
C SER A 46 -3.33 8.86 5.18
N CYS A 47 -3.60 7.57 5.32
CA CYS A 47 -4.64 6.89 4.57
C CYS A 47 -5.32 5.85 5.45
N THR A 48 -6.51 5.44 5.03
CA THR A 48 -7.23 4.31 5.61
C THR A 48 -7.44 3.27 4.51
N VAL A 49 -7.38 1.99 4.86
CA VAL A 49 -7.66 0.90 3.92
C VAL A 49 -8.98 0.25 4.32
N THR A 50 -9.76 -0.20 3.34
CA THR A 50 -11.06 -0.85 3.54
C THR A 50 -11.13 -2.16 2.76
N GLY A 51 -11.98 -3.08 3.20
CA GLY A 51 -12.07 -4.45 2.67
C GLY A 51 -12.15 -5.45 3.83
N PRO A 52 -11.90 -6.74 3.56
CA PRO A 52 -11.75 -7.35 2.24
C PRO A 52 -13.03 -7.32 1.42
N ALA A 53 -12.90 -7.29 0.10
CA ALA A 53 -14.01 -7.36 -0.85
C ALA A 53 -13.64 -8.25 -2.04
N ASN A 54 -14.65 -8.64 -2.83
CA ASN A 54 -14.40 -9.34 -4.09
C ASN A 54 -13.63 -8.41 -5.05
N GLY A 55 -12.53 -8.92 -5.60
CA GLY A 55 -11.77 -8.27 -6.66
C GLY A 55 -12.54 -8.28 -7.97
N SER A 56 -12.18 -7.37 -8.88
CA SER A 56 -12.70 -7.36 -10.25
C SER A 56 -11.52 -7.29 -11.23
N PRO A 57 -11.39 -8.22 -12.19
CA PRO A 57 -12.38 -9.25 -12.56
C PRO A 57 -12.48 -10.45 -11.62
N ASP A 58 -11.44 -10.75 -10.84
CA ASP A 58 -11.37 -11.92 -9.95
C ASP A 58 -10.52 -11.62 -8.70
N GLY A 59 -10.52 -12.54 -7.73
CA GLY A 59 -9.66 -12.48 -6.54
C GLY A 59 -10.26 -11.69 -5.37
N ARG A 60 -9.39 -11.22 -4.46
CA ARG A 60 -9.74 -10.45 -3.27
C ARG A 60 -9.02 -9.10 -3.30
N GLN A 61 -9.69 -8.03 -2.89
CA GLN A 61 -9.13 -6.68 -2.93
C GLN A 61 -9.33 -5.94 -1.61
N ALA A 62 -8.44 -4.97 -1.36
CA ALA A 62 -8.60 -3.91 -0.39
C ALA A 62 -8.54 -2.55 -1.11
N ALA A 63 -9.33 -1.59 -0.67
CA ALA A 63 -9.41 -0.26 -1.26
C ALA A 63 -8.75 0.77 -0.34
N VAL A 64 -7.77 1.49 -0.89
CA VAL A 64 -7.15 2.63 -0.21
C VAL A 64 -8.10 3.83 -0.31
N GLY A 65 -8.45 4.41 0.84
CA GLY A 65 -9.26 5.61 0.93
C GLY A 65 -8.55 6.83 0.36
N ALA A 66 -9.33 7.86 0.02
CA ALA A 66 -8.77 9.10 -0.50
C ALA A 66 -7.81 9.74 0.52
N VAL A 67 -6.61 10.09 0.05
CA VAL A 67 -5.62 10.82 0.85
C VAL A 67 -5.95 12.31 0.81
N THR A 68 -6.17 12.92 1.96
CA THR A 68 -6.38 14.36 2.10
C THR A 68 -5.20 15.01 2.81
N GLY A 69 -4.58 16.04 2.20
CA GLY A 69 -3.52 16.82 2.85
C GLY A 69 -2.14 16.16 2.91
N GLY A 70 -1.80 15.31 1.92
CA GLY A 70 -0.46 14.74 1.80
C GLY A 70 0.63 15.80 1.61
N SER A 71 1.87 15.46 2.00
CA SER A 71 3.05 16.31 1.85
C SER A 71 3.95 15.79 0.73
N VAL A 72 4.41 16.68 -0.14
CA VAL A 72 5.46 16.38 -1.12
C VAL A 72 6.80 16.75 -0.47
N THR A 73 7.67 15.76 -0.28
CA THR A 73 8.92 15.90 0.48
C THR A 73 10.15 15.87 -0.42
N ALA A 74 10.04 15.34 -1.63
CA ALA A 74 11.12 15.34 -2.62
C ALA A 74 10.59 15.52 -4.05
N THR A 75 11.52 15.78 -4.97
CA THR A 75 11.22 15.93 -6.40
C THR A 75 11.56 14.64 -7.15
N GLY A 76 10.78 14.32 -8.18
CA GLY A 76 10.98 13.13 -9.00
C GLY A 76 9.68 12.69 -9.68
N THR A 77 9.78 11.63 -10.47
CA THR A 77 8.62 10.99 -11.09
C THR A 77 8.10 9.91 -10.15
N ALA A 78 6.84 10.04 -9.75
CA ALA A 78 6.11 9.00 -9.04
C ALA A 78 5.86 7.81 -9.98
N THR A 79 6.38 6.65 -9.61
CA THR A 79 6.24 5.40 -10.38
C THR A 79 5.60 4.29 -9.56
N HIS A 80 5.79 4.30 -8.24
CA HIS A 80 5.31 3.25 -7.34
C HIS A 80 4.60 3.84 -6.12
N TYR A 81 3.75 3.05 -5.48
CA TYR A 81 3.21 3.34 -4.15
C TYR A 81 3.82 2.39 -3.10
N ALA A 82 3.79 2.82 -1.85
CA ALA A 82 4.05 1.94 -0.71
C ALA A 82 3.04 2.22 0.42
N LEU A 83 2.45 1.16 0.94
CA LEU A 83 1.64 1.18 2.16
C LEU A 83 2.51 0.71 3.32
N VAL A 84 2.53 1.50 4.39
CA VAL A 84 3.35 1.21 5.56
C VAL A 84 2.54 1.23 6.86
N SER A 85 2.92 0.36 7.78
CA SER A 85 2.64 0.52 9.21
C SER A 85 3.80 1.26 9.86
N GLY A 86 3.69 1.66 11.13
CA GLY A 86 4.71 2.46 11.82
C GLY A 86 6.16 1.93 11.75
N SER A 87 6.37 0.65 11.41
CA SER A 87 7.70 0.06 11.23
C SER A 87 7.82 -0.99 10.11
N GLU A 88 6.76 -1.25 9.33
CA GLU A 88 6.74 -2.33 8.33
C GLU A 88 6.29 -1.82 6.97
N LEU A 89 6.88 -2.38 5.91
CA LEU A 89 6.39 -2.23 4.55
C LEU A 89 5.33 -3.32 4.30
N LEU A 90 4.08 -2.91 4.12
CA LEU A 90 2.94 -3.83 4.02
C LEU A 90 2.64 -4.21 2.57
N ALA A 91 2.69 -3.24 1.67
CA ALA A 91 2.44 -3.47 0.24
C ALA A 91 3.16 -2.42 -0.61
N THR A 92 3.52 -2.80 -1.82
CA THR A 92 4.01 -1.89 -2.85
C THR A 92 3.49 -2.33 -4.23
N GLY A 93 3.51 -1.42 -5.19
CA GLY A 93 3.14 -1.70 -6.56
C GLY A 93 3.32 -0.47 -7.45
N ASP A 94 3.22 -0.68 -8.75
CA ASP A 94 3.25 0.38 -9.76
C ASP A 94 1.99 1.26 -9.72
N ILE A 95 2.11 2.52 -10.14
CA ILE A 95 0.99 3.48 -10.27
C ILE A 95 0.50 3.59 -11.74
N SER A 96 1.13 2.89 -12.67
CA SER A 96 0.84 2.95 -14.11
C SER A 96 -0.54 2.45 -14.50
#